data_AF-A0A182YPN1-F1
#
_entry.id   AF-A0A182YPN1-F1
#
_cell.length_a   1.000
_cell.length_b   1.000
_cell.length_c   1.000
_cell.angle_alpha   90.00
_cell.angle_beta   90.00
_cell.angle_gamma   90.00
#
_symmetry.space_group_name_H-M   'P 1'
#
loop_
_entity.id
_entity.type
_entity.pdbx_description
1 polymer ?
#
loop_
_entity_poly.entity_id
_entity_poly.type
_entity_poly.pdbx_seq_one_letter_code
_entity_poly.pdbx_strand_id
1 'polypeptide(L)'
;MNSPRSVIVFLAILILCHARRAKACNGGYELILHSIDNCAGEGQVVTIDPKSTVSLTEDCKVKSKATARTIGFKKAQMDVTITKNGLPVVKESVDICANLEDAANNKEAAEIITMFGVPDHCPVAASEIRTDESQTYSLEKYKHHLLVAQGRSIIDVLVKHDKGESCFKIDLEN
;
A
#
# COMPACT_ATOMS: atom_id res chain seq x y z
N MET A 1 9.33 -0.97 -54.72
CA MET A 1 10.45 -1.80 -54.22
C MET A 1 10.84 -1.28 -52.84
N ASN A 2 10.28 -1.85 -51.77
CA ASN A 2 10.71 -1.51 -50.41
C ASN A 2 11.90 -2.40 -50.06
N SER A 3 13.05 -1.80 -49.77
CA SER A 3 14.26 -2.54 -49.39
C SER A 3 13.99 -3.33 -48.10
N PRO A 4 14.42 -4.60 -47.99
CA PRO A 4 14.22 -5.41 -46.78
C PRO A 4 14.82 -4.74 -45.54
N ARG A 5 15.84 -3.88 -45.71
CA ARG A 5 16.40 -3.06 -44.64
C ARG A 5 15.41 -2.03 -44.07
N SER A 6 14.57 -1.41 -44.89
CA SER A 6 13.57 -0.44 -44.43
C SER A 6 12.43 -1.11 -43.64
N VAL A 7 12.09 -2.35 -43.99
CA VAL A 7 11.08 -3.14 -43.27
C VAL A 7 11.59 -3.56 -41.90
N ILE A 8 12.86 -4.01 -41.81
CA ILE A 8 13.50 -4.38 -40.53
C ILE A 8 13.61 -3.17 -39.58
N VAL A 9 13.96 -2.00 -40.12
CA VAL A 9 14.05 -0.75 -39.34
C VAL A 9 12.68 -0.32 -38.80
N PHE A 10 11.62 -0.43 -39.60
CA PHE A 10 10.24 -0.16 -39.14
C PHE A 10 9.77 -1.16 -38.07
N LEU A 11 10.12 -2.45 -38.23
CA LEU A 11 9.77 -3.49 -37.25
C LEU A 11 10.47 -3.26 -35.91
N ALA A 12 11.75 -2.88 -35.94
CA ALA A 12 12.51 -2.55 -34.74
C ALA A 12 11.95 -1.32 -34.00
N ILE A 13 11.52 -0.29 -34.74
CA ILE A 13 10.88 0.92 -34.17
C ILE A 13 9.52 0.57 -33.55
N LEU A 14 8.73 -0.32 -34.17
CA LEU A 14 7.47 -0.80 -33.61
C LEU A 14 7.67 -1.62 -32.31
N ILE A 15 8.67 -2.51 -32.26
CA ILE A 15 9.02 -3.27 -31.05
C ILE A 15 9.46 -2.34 -29.91
N LEU A 16 10.23 -1.29 -30.22
CA LEU A 16 10.66 -0.26 -29.26
C LEU A 16 9.49 0.59 -28.74
N CYS A 17 8.44 0.81 -29.54
CA CYS A 17 7.20 1.47 -29.10
C CYS A 17 6.31 0.56 -28.23
N HIS A 18 6.38 -0.77 -28.42
CA HIS A 18 5.63 -1.75 -27.61
C HIS A 18 6.25 -2.06 -26.25
N ALA A 19 7.53 -1.71 -26.00
CA ALA A 19 8.18 -1.90 -24.70
C ALA A 19 7.75 -0.89 -23.60
N ARG A 20 6.86 0.05 -23.91
CA ARG A 20 6.46 1.16 -23.01
C ARG A 20 5.57 0.80 -21.82
N ARG A 21 5.47 -0.46 -21.44
CA ARG A 21 4.95 -0.81 -20.11
C ARG A 21 5.90 -1.82 -19.51
N ALA A 22 7.01 -1.32 -18.96
CA ALA A 22 7.78 -2.04 -17.96
C ALA A 22 6.85 -2.24 -16.76
N LYS A 23 6.06 -3.31 -16.82
CA LYS A 23 5.23 -3.74 -15.71
C LYS A 23 6.20 -4.10 -14.57
N ALA A 24 5.97 -3.56 -13.38
CA ALA A 24 6.73 -3.91 -12.19
C ALA A 24 6.52 -5.41 -11.83
N CYS A 25 7.37 -5.93 -10.95
CA CYS A 25 7.42 -7.35 -10.58
C CYS A 25 7.44 -8.33 -11.77
N ASN A 26 8.63 -8.60 -12.31
CA ASN A 26 8.87 -9.52 -13.42
C ASN A 26 8.05 -9.22 -14.69
N GLY A 27 7.77 -7.95 -14.98
CA GLY A 27 7.02 -7.59 -16.19
C GLY A 27 5.54 -7.96 -16.11
N GLY A 28 4.94 -8.13 -14.92
CA GLY A 28 3.58 -8.64 -14.77
C GLY A 28 2.56 -7.69 -14.11
N TYR A 29 2.99 -6.88 -13.14
CA TYR A 29 2.09 -6.19 -12.20
C TYR A 29 2.49 -4.72 -12.03
N GLU A 30 1.59 -3.83 -11.64
CA GLU A 30 1.96 -2.43 -11.40
C GLU A 30 1.10 -1.91 -10.26
N LEU A 31 1.71 -1.45 -9.17
CA LEU A 31 0.96 -0.85 -8.08
C LEU A 31 0.85 0.66 -8.30
N ILE A 32 -0.38 1.14 -8.49
CA ILE A 32 -0.71 2.55 -8.67
C ILE A 32 -1.53 3.00 -7.46
N LEU A 33 -1.03 3.98 -6.72
CA LEU A 33 -1.77 4.66 -5.66
C LEU A 33 -2.46 5.89 -6.25
N HIS A 34 -3.80 5.88 -6.28
CA HIS A 34 -4.60 6.98 -6.81
C HIS A 34 -4.83 8.07 -5.76
N SER A 35 -5.21 7.69 -4.54
CA SER A 35 -5.41 8.65 -3.43
C SER A 35 -5.29 8.02 -2.05
N ILE A 36 -5.00 8.89 -1.07
CA ILE A 36 -5.13 8.63 0.37
C ILE A 36 -5.87 9.83 0.96
N ASP A 37 -7.06 9.60 1.52
CA ASP A 37 -7.90 10.64 2.11
C ASP A 37 -8.06 10.42 3.62
N ASN A 38 -7.86 11.48 4.41
CA ASN A 38 -8.21 11.49 5.84
C ASN A 38 -9.68 11.93 5.98
N CYS A 39 -10.57 11.02 6.35
CA CYS A 39 -12.02 11.24 6.26
C CYS A 39 -12.74 11.59 7.59
N ALA A 40 -12.06 11.61 8.74
CA ALA A 40 -12.68 11.96 10.03
C ALA A 40 -12.53 13.45 10.41
N GLY A 41 -12.05 14.30 9.48
CA GLY A 41 -11.91 15.74 9.68
C GLY A 41 -10.67 16.16 10.48
N GLU A 42 -10.61 17.43 10.88
CA GLU A 42 -9.40 18.05 11.47
C GLU A 42 -9.00 17.47 12.83
N GLY A 43 -9.94 16.90 13.58
CA GLY A 43 -9.71 16.31 14.91
C GLY A 43 -9.26 14.85 14.90
N GLN A 44 -8.98 14.29 13.72
CA GLN A 44 -8.62 12.89 13.56
C GLN A 44 -7.34 12.51 14.33
N VAL A 45 -7.39 11.38 15.05
CA VAL A 45 -6.32 10.95 15.98
C VAL A 45 -5.02 10.58 15.25
N VAL A 46 -5.14 9.95 14.08
CA VAL A 46 -4.03 9.54 13.21
C VAL A 46 -4.26 10.09 11.81
N THR A 47 -3.32 10.85 11.25
CA THR A 47 -3.41 11.36 9.88
C THR A 47 -2.27 10.83 9.02
N ILE A 48 -2.54 10.62 7.72
CA ILE A 48 -1.54 10.23 6.72
C ILE A 48 -1.42 11.39 5.73
N ASP A 49 -0.18 11.78 5.40
CA ASP A 49 0.06 12.77 4.34
C ASP A 49 -0.46 12.21 3.01
N PRO A 50 -1.41 12.87 2.33
CA PRO A 50 -1.93 12.44 1.02
C PRO A 50 -0.86 12.32 -0.07
N LYS A 51 0.33 12.93 0.14
CA LYS A 51 1.48 12.81 -0.76
C LYS A 51 2.33 11.58 -0.51
N SER A 52 1.95 10.73 0.45
CA SER A 52 2.61 9.44 0.68
C SER A 52 2.51 8.58 -0.58
N THR A 53 3.57 7.84 -0.89
CA THR A 53 3.66 7.00 -2.08
C THR A 53 3.94 5.55 -1.72
N VAL A 54 3.47 4.66 -2.58
CA VAL A 54 3.86 3.25 -2.58
C VAL A 54 4.10 2.84 -4.03
N SER A 55 5.16 2.07 -4.28
CA SER A 55 5.50 1.60 -5.62
C SER A 55 6.02 0.18 -5.57
N LEU A 56 5.77 -0.55 -6.67
CA LEU A 56 6.30 -1.88 -6.89
C LEU A 56 7.50 -1.77 -7.84
N THR A 57 8.61 -2.41 -7.50
CA THR A 57 9.81 -2.48 -8.34
C THR A 57 9.78 -3.72 -9.24
N GLU A 58 10.64 -3.75 -10.27
CA GLU A 58 10.79 -4.90 -11.18
C GLU A 58 11.15 -6.20 -10.44
N ASP A 59 11.90 -6.11 -9.34
CA ASP A 59 12.29 -7.25 -8.49
C ASP A 59 11.18 -7.69 -7.50
N CYS A 60 9.93 -7.31 -7.75
CA CYS A 60 8.80 -7.58 -6.87
C CYS A 60 8.97 -7.05 -5.43
N LYS A 61 9.76 -5.97 -5.25
CA LYS A 61 9.89 -5.29 -3.96
C LYS A 61 8.98 -4.09 -3.90
N VAL A 62 8.30 -3.90 -2.78
CA VAL A 62 7.54 -2.69 -2.50
C VAL A 62 8.46 -1.67 -1.86
N LYS A 63 8.31 -0.42 -2.27
CA LYS A 63 8.90 0.78 -1.66
C LYS A 63 7.77 1.68 -1.20
N SER A 64 7.87 2.19 0.03
CA SER A 64 6.94 3.17 0.56
C SER A 64 7.70 4.43 0.96
N LYS A 65 7.06 5.58 0.76
CA LYS A 65 7.46 6.84 1.36
C LYS A 65 6.22 7.45 1.98
N ALA A 66 6.09 7.35 3.29
CA ALA A 66 4.91 7.81 3.99
C ALA A 66 5.29 8.79 5.09
N THR A 67 4.38 9.73 5.36
CA THR A 67 4.42 10.53 6.58
C THR A 67 3.08 10.37 7.26
N ALA A 68 3.09 9.87 8.49
CA ALA A 68 1.91 9.76 9.32
C ALA A 68 2.12 10.52 10.63
N ARG A 69 1.06 11.09 11.19
CA ARG A 69 1.08 11.77 12.49
C ARG A 69 0.03 11.15 13.39
N THR A 70 0.33 11.10 14.68
CA THR A 70 -0.65 10.73 15.70
C THR A 70 -0.54 11.65 16.90
N ILE A 71 -1.68 11.97 17.53
CA ILE A 71 -1.73 12.63 18.85
C ILE A 71 -1.57 11.66 20.02
N GLY A 72 -1.28 10.39 19.71
CA GLY A 72 -1.12 9.28 20.64
C GLY A 72 -2.44 8.75 21.19
N PHE A 73 -2.50 7.45 21.45
CA PHE A 73 -3.68 6.72 21.91
C PHE A 73 -3.28 5.49 22.73
N LYS A 74 -4.20 4.97 23.54
CA LYS A 74 -3.97 3.76 24.36
C LYS A 74 -4.63 2.52 23.78
N LYS A 75 -5.74 2.70 23.07
CA LYS A 75 -6.55 1.62 22.49
C LYS A 75 -6.94 2.01 21.07
N ALA A 76 -7.09 1.01 20.19
CA ALA A 76 -7.55 1.24 18.83
C ALA A 76 -8.29 0.00 18.29
N GLN A 77 -9.55 0.19 17.89
CA GLN A 77 -10.35 -0.81 17.18
C GLN A 77 -10.51 -0.36 15.73
N MET A 78 -10.11 -1.19 14.78
CA MET A 78 -10.22 -0.91 13.34
C MET A 78 -11.38 -1.69 12.73
N ASP A 79 -12.20 -1.02 11.94
CA ASP A 79 -13.11 -1.62 10.98
C ASP A 79 -12.57 -1.35 9.58
N VAL A 80 -12.33 -2.40 8.78
CA VAL A 80 -11.82 -2.29 7.42
C VAL A 80 -12.79 -2.92 6.43
N THR A 81 -13.04 -2.22 5.33
CA THR A 81 -13.76 -2.76 4.17
C THR A 81 -12.90 -2.60 2.93
N ILE A 82 -12.68 -3.70 2.22
CA ILE A 82 -12.00 -3.68 0.92
C ILE A 82 -13.02 -3.96 -0.16
N THR A 83 -13.19 -3.00 -1.06
CA THR A 83 -14.02 -3.11 -2.25
C THR A 83 -13.11 -3.27 -3.44
N LYS A 84 -13.28 -4.35 -4.20
CA LYS A 84 -12.53 -4.61 -5.43
C LYS A 84 -13.45 -4.58 -6.64
N ASN A 85 -13.14 -3.74 -7.62
CA ASN A 85 -13.95 -3.55 -8.83
C ASN A 85 -15.44 -3.30 -8.51
N GLY A 86 -15.71 -2.56 -7.43
CA GLY A 86 -17.07 -2.25 -6.95
C GLY A 86 -17.73 -3.33 -6.10
N LEU A 87 -17.09 -4.49 -5.89
CA LEU A 87 -17.61 -5.58 -5.07
C LEU A 87 -16.89 -5.64 -3.73
N PRO A 88 -17.59 -5.66 -2.58
CA PRO A 88 -16.94 -5.86 -1.29
C PRO A 88 -16.36 -7.28 -1.22
N VAL A 89 -15.05 -7.37 -0.99
CA VAL A 89 -14.32 -8.65 -0.91
C VAL A 89 -13.81 -8.95 0.49
N VAL A 90 -13.61 -7.93 1.32
CA VAL A 90 -13.21 -8.08 2.73
C VAL A 90 -14.03 -7.11 3.58
N LYS A 91 -14.47 -7.59 4.74
CA LYS A 91 -15.04 -6.76 5.81
C LYS A 91 -14.66 -7.36 7.15
N GLU A 92 -13.82 -6.67 7.90
CA GLU A 92 -13.24 -7.18 9.15
C GLU A 92 -13.22 -6.11 10.23
N SER A 93 -13.20 -6.57 11.48
CA SER A 93 -12.99 -5.74 12.67
C SER A 93 -11.82 -6.32 13.46
N VAL A 94 -10.85 -5.47 13.80
CA VAL A 94 -9.54 -5.85 14.33
C VAL A 94 -9.20 -4.98 15.54
N ASP A 95 -8.87 -5.59 16.68
CA ASP A 95 -8.24 -4.87 17.79
C ASP A 95 -6.76 -4.67 17.45
N ILE A 96 -6.38 -3.44 17.11
CA ILE A 96 -5.01 -3.14 16.66
C ILE A 96 -4.01 -3.44 17.79
N CYS A 97 -4.32 -3.05 19.03
CA CYS A 97 -3.37 -3.19 20.11
C CYS A 97 -3.12 -4.66 20.47
N ALA A 98 -4.16 -5.49 20.49
CA ALA A 98 -4.00 -6.93 20.69
C ALA A 98 -3.18 -7.58 19.55
N ASN A 99 -3.45 -7.18 18.30
CA ASN A 99 -2.73 -7.73 17.15
C ASN A 99 -1.25 -7.29 17.09
N LEU A 100 -0.90 -6.10 17.61
CA LEU A 100 0.50 -5.68 17.71
C LEU A 100 1.28 -6.55 18.72
N GLU A 101 0.67 -6.90 19.85
CA GLU A 101 1.26 -7.80 20.84
C GLU A 101 1.51 -9.20 20.24
N ASP A 102 0.54 -9.72 19.47
CA ASP A 102 0.69 -10.99 18.76
C ASP A 102 1.75 -10.91 17.66
N ALA A 103 1.79 -9.80 16.91
CA ALA A 103 2.74 -9.58 15.83
C ALA A 103 4.19 -9.47 16.32
N ALA A 104 4.43 -9.02 17.56
CA ALA A 104 5.77 -9.02 18.16
C ALA A 104 6.39 -10.43 18.19
N ASN A 105 5.55 -11.47 18.21
CA ASN A 105 5.97 -12.87 18.17
C ASN A 105 5.97 -13.47 16.75
N ASN A 106 5.56 -12.71 15.72
CA ASN A 106 5.53 -13.12 14.32
C ASN A 106 6.38 -12.19 13.45
N LYS A 107 7.55 -12.69 13.03
CA LYS A 107 8.52 -11.95 12.22
C LYS A 107 7.93 -11.36 10.94
N GLU A 108 7.03 -12.07 10.27
CA GLU A 108 6.41 -11.61 9.02
C GLU A 108 5.44 -10.45 9.25
N ALA A 109 4.64 -10.53 10.31
CA ALA A 109 3.76 -9.43 10.70
C ALA A 109 4.57 -8.20 11.15
N ALA A 110 5.63 -8.41 11.92
CA ALA A 110 6.53 -7.34 12.37
C ALA A 110 7.23 -6.62 11.20
N GLU A 111 7.68 -7.35 10.16
CA GLU A 111 8.29 -6.77 8.97
C GLU A 111 7.30 -5.87 8.18
N ILE A 112 6.04 -6.30 8.05
CA ILE A 112 4.98 -5.53 7.38
C ILE A 112 4.64 -4.28 8.21
N ILE A 113 4.46 -4.41 9.53
CA ILE A 113 4.20 -3.30 10.46
C ILE A 113 5.31 -2.24 10.36
N THR A 114 6.56 -2.68 10.41
CA THR A 114 7.74 -1.80 10.31
C THR A 114 7.78 -1.06 8.97
N MET A 115 7.50 -1.76 7.87
CA MET A 115 7.52 -1.17 6.53
C MET A 115 6.55 0.00 6.36
N PHE A 116 5.38 -0.09 6.97
CA PHE A 116 4.36 0.97 6.91
C PHE A 116 4.51 2.00 8.02
N GLY A 117 5.56 1.89 8.86
CA GLY A 117 5.80 2.78 9.99
C GLY A 117 4.68 2.69 11.02
N VAL A 118 4.03 1.54 11.15
CA VAL A 118 3.04 1.31 12.21
C VAL A 118 3.80 1.13 13.54
N PRO A 119 3.37 1.76 14.64
CA PRO A 119 3.96 1.51 15.95
C PRO A 119 3.95 0.02 16.32
N ASP A 120 4.96 -0.44 17.05
CA ASP A 120 5.16 -1.86 17.40
C ASP A 120 4.43 -2.27 18.70
N HIS A 121 3.90 -1.32 19.48
CA HIS A 121 3.12 -1.59 20.69
C HIS A 121 2.14 -0.46 21.02
N CYS A 122 1.17 -0.79 21.86
CA CYS A 122 0.35 0.19 22.59
C CYS A 122 0.86 0.33 24.04
N PRO A 123 0.69 1.49 24.70
CA PRO A 123 0.11 2.73 24.18
C PRO A 123 1.06 3.45 23.22
N VAL A 124 0.48 4.13 22.22
CA VAL A 124 1.21 4.90 21.21
C VAL A 124 1.34 6.35 21.68
N ALA A 125 2.57 6.87 21.70
CA ALA A 125 2.84 8.27 22.02
C ALA A 125 2.48 9.20 20.86
N ALA A 126 2.30 10.48 21.14
CA ALA A 126 2.17 11.48 20.08
C ALA A 126 3.49 11.56 19.30
N SER A 127 3.43 11.35 17.99
CA SER A 127 4.62 11.28 17.16
C SER A 127 4.30 11.54 15.69
N GLU A 128 5.33 11.89 14.94
CA GLU A 128 5.32 11.84 13.48
C GLU A 128 6.24 10.70 13.04
N ILE A 129 5.71 9.84 12.18
CA ILE A 129 6.42 8.70 11.64
C ILE A 129 6.68 9.00 10.17
N ARG A 130 7.94 8.82 9.77
CA ARG A 130 8.39 8.98 8.39
C ARG A 130 9.06 7.70 7.92
N THR A 131 8.62 7.21 6.77
CA THR A 131 9.37 6.19 6.03
C THR A 131 9.99 6.86 4.80
N ASP A 132 11.21 6.46 4.49
CA ASP A 132 11.86 6.76 3.22
C ASP A 132 12.01 5.44 2.44
N GLU A 133 12.13 5.55 1.11
CA GLU A 133 12.15 4.40 0.20
C GLU A 133 13.38 3.48 0.39
N SER A 134 14.18 3.68 1.45
CA SER A 134 15.29 2.83 1.84
C SER A 134 14.84 1.46 2.32
N GLN A 135 13.65 1.38 2.93
CA GLN A 135 13.07 0.10 3.35
C GLN A 135 12.29 -0.51 2.20
N THR A 136 12.67 -1.73 1.84
CA THR A 136 12.00 -2.51 0.80
C THR A 136 11.53 -3.84 1.36
N TYR A 137 10.33 -4.25 1.00
CA TYR A 137 9.81 -5.58 1.33
C TYR A 137 9.57 -6.39 0.07
N SER A 138 10.03 -7.64 0.05
CA SER A 138 9.84 -8.51 -1.10
C SER A 138 8.46 -9.17 -1.05
N LEU A 139 7.69 -9.01 -2.13
CA LEU A 139 6.43 -9.73 -2.35
C LEU A 139 6.62 -11.05 -3.10
N GLU A 140 7.85 -11.52 -3.33
CA GLU A 140 8.09 -12.71 -4.16
C GLU A 140 7.33 -13.94 -3.62
N LYS A 141 7.28 -14.10 -2.28
CA LYS A 141 6.49 -15.17 -1.63
C LYS A 141 4.98 -15.08 -1.88
N TYR A 142 4.46 -13.89 -2.19
CA TYR A 142 3.04 -13.67 -2.48
C TYR A 142 2.77 -13.45 -3.96
N LYS A 143 3.74 -13.66 -4.85
CA LYS A 143 3.61 -13.37 -6.29
C LYS A 143 2.38 -14.01 -6.93
N HIS A 144 2.01 -15.21 -6.51
CA HIS A 144 0.78 -15.89 -6.98
C HIS A 144 -0.51 -15.21 -6.52
N HIS A 145 -0.50 -14.55 -5.36
CA HIS A 145 -1.62 -13.79 -4.83
C HIS A 145 -1.76 -12.41 -5.49
N LEU A 146 -0.70 -11.88 -6.13
CA LEU A 146 -0.77 -10.62 -6.87
C LEU A 146 -1.76 -10.68 -8.05
N LEU A 147 -1.94 -11.85 -8.67
CA LEU A 147 -3.00 -12.08 -9.66
C LEU A 147 -4.39 -11.83 -9.05
N VAL A 148 -4.60 -12.31 -7.83
CA VAL A 148 -5.85 -12.14 -7.10
C VAL A 148 -6.03 -10.69 -6.65
N ALA A 149 -4.97 -9.89 -6.60
CA ALA A 149 -5.04 -8.46 -6.29
C ALA A 149 -5.31 -7.58 -7.54
N GLN A 150 -5.22 -8.11 -8.76
CA GLN A 150 -5.35 -7.33 -10.00
C GLN A 150 -6.72 -6.64 -10.14
N GLY A 151 -6.73 -5.35 -10.46
CA GLY A 151 -7.91 -4.49 -10.57
C GLY A 151 -7.83 -3.30 -9.61
N ARG A 152 -8.89 -2.50 -9.60
CA ARG A 152 -8.99 -1.34 -8.71
C ARG A 152 -9.59 -1.75 -7.37
N SER A 153 -8.96 -1.31 -6.30
CA SER A 153 -9.36 -1.55 -4.92
C SER A 153 -9.54 -0.22 -4.19
N ILE A 154 -10.66 -0.13 -3.45
CA ILE A 154 -10.93 0.94 -2.50
C ILE A 154 -10.92 0.31 -1.12
N ILE A 155 -10.08 0.85 -0.23
CA ILE A 155 -9.96 0.42 1.15
C ILE A 155 -10.52 1.53 2.01
N ASP A 156 -11.63 1.27 2.67
CA ASP A 156 -12.24 2.15 3.67
C ASP A 156 -11.85 1.63 5.06
N VAL A 157 -11.21 2.49 5.85
CA VAL A 157 -10.71 2.17 7.19
C VAL A 157 -11.31 3.16 8.17
N LEU A 158 -11.96 2.67 9.21
CA LEU A 158 -12.38 3.44 10.38
C LEU A 158 -11.66 2.89 11.61
N VAL A 159 -11.00 3.75 12.37
CA VAL A 159 -10.32 3.37 13.61
C VAL A 159 -10.90 4.18 14.76
N LYS A 160 -11.41 3.48 15.77
CA LYS A 160 -11.91 4.06 17.01
C LYS A 160 -10.83 3.98 18.07
N HIS A 161 -10.39 5.12 18.56
CA HIS A 161 -9.40 5.26 19.62
C HIS A 161 -10.06 5.70 20.93
N ASP A 162 -9.31 5.65 22.03
CA ASP A 162 -9.74 6.23 23.31
C ASP A 162 -9.82 7.77 23.30
N LYS A 163 -9.21 8.42 22.30
CA LYS A 163 -9.17 9.89 22.16
C LYS A 163 -9.99 10.46 20.99
N GLY A 164 -10.74 9.61 20.28
CA GLY A 164 -11.49 10.02 19.09
C GLY A 164 -11.38 8.98 17.98
N GLU A 165 -11.62 9.39 16.74
CA GLU A 165 -11.65 8.51 15.58
C GLU A 165 -10.58 8.89 14.55
N SER A 166 -10.19 7.92 13.74
CA SER A 166 -9.45 8.12 12.51
C SER A 166 -10.16 7.42 11.37
N CYS A 167 -10.15 8.01 10.19
CA CYS A 167 -10.75 7.44 9.00
C CYS A 167 -9.79 7.63 7.83
N PHE A 168 -9.63 6.58 7.04
CA PHE A 168 -8.82 6.59 5.84
C PHE A 168 -9.61 5.99 4.68
N LYS A 169 -9.51 6.62 3.53
CA LYS A 169 -9.92 6.02 2.26
C LYS A 169 -8.72 5.96 1.33
N ILE A 170 -8.36 4.75 0.92
CA ILE A 170 -7.20 4.50 0.06
C ILE A 170 -7.71 3.91 -1.25
N ASP A 171 -7.32 4.52 -2.36
CA ASP A 171 -7.66 4.08 -3.71
C ASP A 171 -6.40 3.62 -4.42
N LEU A 172 -6.37 2.35 -4.79
CA LEU A 172 -5.21 1.71 -5.41
C LEU A 172 -5.62 0.82 -6.57
N GLU A 173 -4.70 0.59 -7.49
CA GLU A 173 -4.88 -0.29 -8.64
C GLU A 173 -3.64 -1.16 -8.81
N ASN A 174 -3.87 -2.44 -9.13
CA ASN A 174 -2.82 -3.41 -9.42
C ASN A 174 -3.07 -4.20 -10.71
#